data_AF-A0A7W1XBE9-F1
#
_entry.id   AF-A0A7W1XBE9-F1
#
_cell.length_a   1.000
_cell.length_b   1.000
_cell.length_c   1.000
_cell.angle_alpha   90.00
_cell.angle_beta   90.00
_cell.angle_gamma   90.00
#
_symmetry.space_group_name_H-M   'P 1'
#
loop_
_entity.id
_entity.type
_entity.pdbx_description
1 polymer ?
#
loop_
_entity_poly.entity_id
_entity_poly.type
_entity_poly.pdbx_seq_one_letter_code
_entity_poly.pdbx_strand_id
1 'polypeptide(L)'
;MKFLKILAILVLSGLLINSITMTQQMKKIEASLEDNLESIQKLNQVQASIIRKNEELGQMSNTLNKLDQNLDQVIGKTGETLALLTEVVRYNSGSLALNEQMEKSSKNAGTQISAVDSSMSALAPYLSDLDQLLKQLAATAKKDEQHLNDIYHSTRELNQKTPGVKLP
;
A
#
# COMPACT_ATOMS: atom_id res chain seq x y z
N MET A 1 -12.85 -31.78 119.49
CA MET A 1 -13.59 -31.08 118.42
C MET A 1 -12.80 -30.02 117.62
N LYS A 2 -11.66 -29.49 118.10
CA LYS A 2 -10.89 -28.47 117.36
C LYS A 2 -10.14 -29.03 116.14
N PHE A 3 -9.60 -30.25 116.24
CA PHE A 3 -8.82 -30.90 115.17
C PHE A 3 -9.67 -31.23 113.91
N LEU A 4 -10.90 -31.71 114.10
CA LEU A 4 -11.82 -32.05 113.01
C LEU A 4 -12.25 -30.80 112.20
N LYS A 5 -12.42 -29.66 112.88
CA LYS A 5 -12.75 -28.39 112.24
C LYS A 5 -11.58 -27.85 111.39
N ILE A 6 -10.35 -28.01 111.88
CA ILE A 6 -9.15 -27.63 111.12
C ILE A 6 -9.00 -28.51 109.88
N LEU A 7 -9.20 -29.83 110.00
CA LEU A 7 -9.13 -30.75 108.87
C LEU A 7 -10.21 -30.44 107.80
N ALA A 8 -11.44 -30.16 108.23
CA ALA A 8 -12.55 -29.80 107.32
C ALA A 8 -12.29 -28.49 106.57
N ILE A 9 -11.73 -27.47 107.25
CA ILE A 9 -11.33 -26.20 106.61
C ILE A 9 -10.18 -26.44 105.61
N LEU A 10 -9.24 -27.32 105.94
CA LEU A 10 -8.09 -27.60 105.07
C LEU A 10 -8.50 -28.35 103.79
N VAL A 11 -9.45 -29.29 103.90
CA VAL A 11 -10.05 -29.98 102.74
C VAL A 11 -10.89 -29.02 101.90
N LEU A 12 -11.71 -28.14 102.52
CA LEU A 12 -12.46 -27.12 101.79
C LEU A 12 -11.55 -26.14 101.06
N SER A 13 -10.48 -25.68 101.71
CA SER A 13 -9.49 -24.79 101.11
C SER A 13 -8.72 -25.46 99.98
N GLY A 14 -8.36 -26.74 100.11
CA GLY A 14 -7.74 -27.52 99.04
C GLY A 14 -8.65 -27.69 97.83
N LEU A 15 -9.94 -27.97 98.05
CA LEU A 15 -10.95 -28.06 96.98
C LEU A 15 -11.22 -26.70 96.32
N LEU A 16 -11.30 -25.61 97.10
CA LEU A 16 -11.47 -24.26 96.58
C LEU A 16 -10.25 -23.81 95.76
N ILE A 17 -9.03 -24.05 96.21
CA ILE A 17 -7.82 -23.73 95.45
C ILE A 17 -7.82 -24.48 94.11
N ASN A 18 -8.11 -25.79 94.12
CA ASN A 18 -8.12 -26.59 92.90
C ASN A 18 -9.23 -26.13 91.93
N SER A 19 -10.38 -25.72 92.47
CA SER A 19 -11.52 -25.20 91.69
C SER A 19 -11.22 -23.82 91.09
N ILE A 20 -10.54 -22.94 91.83
CA ILE A 20 -10.08 -21.63 91.35
C ILE A 20 -9.01 -21.80 90.27
N THR A 21 -8.06 -22.73 90.45
CA THR A 21 -7.03 -23.02 89.45
C THR A 21 -7.65 -23.58 88.17
N MET A 22 -8.60 -24.52 88.26
CA MET A 22 -9.35 -25.00 87.09
C MET A 22 -10.14 -23.89 86.39
N THR A 23 -10.77 -23.00 87.16
CA THR A 23 -11.52 -21.86 86.60
C THR A 23 -10.59 -20.87 85.90
N GLN A 24 -9.41 -20.59 86.45
CA GLN A 24 -8.41 -19.73 85.81
C GLN A 24 -7.81 -20.37 84.56
N GLN A 25 -7.56 -21.68 84.58
CA GLN A 25 -7.11 -22.42 83.40
C GLN A 25 -8.19 -22.44 82.31
N MET A 26 -9.47 -22.66 82.67
CA MET A 26 -10.58 -22.57 81.71
C MET A 26 -10.73 -21.17 81.12
N LYS A 27 -10.65 -20.11 81.93
CA LYS A 27 -10.67 -18.73 81.41
C LYS A 27 -9.51 -18.45 80.46
N LYS A 28 -8.32 -18.99 80.74
CA LYS A 28 -7.15 -18.86 79.86
C LYS A 28 -7.34 -19.65 78.56
N ILE A 29 -7.95 -20.83 78.62
CA ILE A 29 -8.29 -21.64 77.45
C ILE A 29 -9.34 -20.92 76.59
N GLU A 30 -10.36 -20.34 77.21
CA GLU A 30 -11.42 -19.59 76.54
C GLU A 30 -10.86 -18.35 75.81
N ALA A 31 -10.04 -17.54 76.50
CA ALA A 31 -9.35 -16.41 75.88
C ALA A 31 -8.42 -16.86 74.73
N SER A 32 -7.69 -17.98 74.91
CA SER A 32 -6.83 -18.52 73.85
C SER A 32 -7.65 -19.04 72.66
N LEU A 33 -8.84 -19.60 72.89
CA LEU A 33 -9.74 -20.04 71.83
C LEU A 33 -10.35 -18.85 71.08
N GLU A 34 -10.70 -17.78 71.78
CA GLU A 34 -11.21 -16.54 71.19
C GLU A 34 -10.14 -15.86 70.31
N ASP A 35 -8.91 -15.74 70.79
CA ASP A 35 -7.78 -15.22 70.01
C ASP A 35 -7.47 -16.09 68.78
N ASN A 36 -7.57 -17.42 68.91
CA ASN A 36 -7.42 -18.34 67.78
C ASN A 36 -8.58 -18.21 66.78
N LEU A 37 -9.81 -18.01 67.26
CA LEU A 37 -10.98 -17.80 66.41
C LEU A 37 -10.83 -16.50 65.62
N GLU A 38 -10.41 -15.40 66.26
CA GLU A 38 -10.12 -14.13 65.59
C GLU A 38 -9.00 -14.29 64.56
N SER A 39 -7.94 -15.03 64.90
CA SER A 39 -6.84 -15.33 63.99
C SER A 39 -7.29 -16.14 62.77
N ILE A 40 -8.18 -17.13 62.95
CA ILE A 40 -8.79 -17.90 61.86
C ILE A 40 -9.68 -17.02 61.00
N GLN A 41 -10.45 -16.10 61.60
CA GLN A 41 -11.28 -15.15 60.86
C GLN A 41 -10.41 -14.22 59.99
N LYS A 42 -9.31 -13.68 60.54
CA LYS A 42 -8.34 -12.88 59.78
C LYS A 42 -7.69 -13.69 58.66
N LEU A 43 -7.30 -14.95 58.93
CA LEU A 43 -6.73 -15.84 57.93
C LEU A 43 -7.72 -16.09 56.77
N ASN A 44 -8.99 -16.35 57.09
CA ASN A 44 -10.05 -16.53 56.08
C ASN A 44 -10.25 -15.27 55.23
N GLN A 45 -10.20 -14.08 55.84
CA GLN A 45 -10.27 -12.81 55.09
C GLN A 45 -9.07 -12.63 54.15
N VAL A 46 -7.86 -12.95 54.61
CA VAL A 46 -6.65 -12.91 53.79
C VAL A 46 -6.75 -13.92 52.64
N GLN A 47 -7.22 -15.14 52.89
CA GLN A 47 -7.44 -16.15 51.83
C GLN A 47 -8.47 -15.68 50.80
N ALA A 48 -9.60 -15.12 51.22
CA ALA A 48 -10.59 -14.56 50.30
C ALA A 48 -10.01 -13.42 49.43
N SER A 49 -9.16 -12.57 50.02
CA SER A 49 -8.45 -11.51 49.30
C SER A 49 -7.44 -12.07 48.29
N ILE A 50 -6.69 -13.12 48.65
CA ILE A 50 -5.75 -13.81 47.74
C ILE A 50 -6.50 -14.45 46.57
N ILE A 51 -7.63 -15.13 46.83
CA ILE A 51 -8.46 -15.74 45.77
C ILE A 51 -8.91 -14.67 44.78
N ARG A 52 -9.44 -13.54 45.27
CA ARG A 52 -9.87 -12.43 44.41
C ARG A 52 -8.72 -11.86 43.57
N LYS A 53 -7.55 -11.63 44.18
CA LYS A 53 -6.37 -11.16 43.45
C LYS A 53 -5.91 -12.15 42.38
N ASN A 54 -6.01 -13.46 42.63
CA ASN A 54 -5.68 -14.47 41.62
C ASN A 54 -6.67 -14.45 40.45
N GLU A 55 -7.96 -14.21 40.70
CA GLU A 55 -8.95 -14.02 39.63
C GLU A 55 -8.63 -12.78 38.78
N GLU A 56 -8.29 -11.64 39.41
CA GLU A 56 -7.87 -10.42 38.74
C GLU A 56 -6.61 -10.64 37.88
N LEU A 57 -5.61 -11.37 38.40
CA LEU A 57 -4.41 -11.75 37.64
C LEU A 57 -4.75 -12.64 36.44
N GLY A 58 -5.72 -13.55 36.57
CA GLY A 58 -6.22 -14.34 35.45
C GLY A 58 -6.87 -13.49 34.36
N GLN A 59 -7.67 -12.49 34.76
CA GLN A 59 -8.27 -11.53 33.81
C GLN A 59 -7.22 -10.65 33.12
N MET A 60 -6.19 -10.21 33.86
CA MET A 60 -5.06 -9.48 33.30
C MET A 60 -4.29 -10.34 32.29
N SER A 61 -4.01 -11.60 32.60
CA SER A 61 -3.35 -12.53 31.67
C SER A 61 -4.15 -12.72 30.38
N ASN A 62 -5.48 -12.88 30.48
CA ASN A 62 -6.35 -12.97 29.30
C ASN A 62 -6.34 -11.68 28.46
N THR A 63 -6.25 -10.51 29.11
CA THR A 63 -6.17 -9.22 28.44
C THR A 63 -4.84 -9.05 27.71
N LEU A 64 -3.73 -9.45 28.34
CA LEU A 64 -2.40 -9.47 27.71
C LEU A 64 -2.36 -10.40 26.50
N ASN A 65 -2.92 -11.60 26.60
CA ASN A 65 -3.00 -12.54 25.47
C ASN A 65 -3.80 -11.96 24.29
N LYS A 66 -4.92 -11.27 24.57
CA LYS A 66 -5.70 -10.58 23.52
C LYS A 66 -4.92 -9.42 22.90
N LEU A 67 -4.17 -8.68 23.70
CA LEU A 67 -3.35 -7.57 23.22
C LEU A 67 -2.22 -8.07 22.33
N ASP A 68 -1.56 -9.16 22.71
CA ASP A 68 -0.54 -9.85 21.93
C ASP A 68 -1.07 -10.31 20.56
N GLN A 69 -2.22 -11.00 20.55
CA GLN A 69 -2.90 -11.42 19.31
C GLN A 69 -3.26 -10.24 18.41
N ASN A 70 -3.73 -9.12 18.99
CA ASN A 70 -4.04 -7.92 18.22
C ASN A 70 -2.78 -7.26 17.66
N LEU A 71 -1.67 -7.26 18.40
CA LEU A 71 -0.38 -6.76 17.92
C LEU A 71 0.14 -7.59 16.75
N ASP A 72 0.07 -8.92 16.83
CA ASP A 72 0.42 -9.81 15.72
C ASP A 72 -0.42 -9.51 14.47
N GLN A 73 -1.73 -9.29 14.64
CA GLN A 73 -2.61 -8.93 13.53
C GLN A 73 -2.24 -7.57 12.92
N VAL A 74 -1.91 -6.58 13.75
CA VAL A 74 -1.46 -5.26 13.28
C VAL A 74 -0.15 -5.37 12.53
N ILE A 75 0.82 -6.12 13.06
CA ILE A 75 2.12 -6.38 12.41
C ILE A 75 1.90 -7.03 11.04
N GLY A 76 1.03 -8.04 10.95
CA GLY A 76 0.68 -8.68 9.67
C GLY A 76 0.13 -7.69 8.66
N LYS A 77 -0.87 -6.89 9.04
CA LYS A 77 -1.46 -5.85 8.18
C LYS A 77 -0.47 -4.77 7.76
N THR A 78 0.42 -4.36 8.66
CA THR A 78 1.50 -3.41 8.35
C THR A 78 2.48 -4.00 7.34
N GLY A 79 2.82 -5.29 7.47
CA GLY A 79 3.64 -6.01 6.49
C GLY A 79 3.00 -6.06 5.10
N GLU A 80 1.71 -6.39 5.02
CA GLU A 80 0.94 -6.39 3.76
C GLU A 80 0.90 -4.99 3.13
N THR A 81 0.66 -3.95 3.95
CA THR A 81 0.64 -2.56 3.49
C THR A 81 2.00 -2.13 2.94
N LEU A 82 3.09 -2.51 3.60
CA LEU A 82 4.45 -2.23 3.13
C LEU A 82 4.75 -2.91 1.79
N ALA A 83 4.30 -4.16 1.61
CA ALA A 83 4.43 -4.87 0.34
C ALA A 83 3.68 -4.15 -0.79
N LEU A 84 2.44 -3.73 -0.55
CA LEU A 84 1.64 -2.97 -1.51
C LEU A 84 2.28 -1.61 -1.85
N LEU A 85 2.81 -0.88 -0.86
CA LEU A 85 3.52 0.38 -1.10
C LEU A 85 4.78 0.18 -1.95
N THR A 86 5.51 -0.90 -1.70
CA THR A 86 6.69 -1.27 -2.51
C THR A 86 6.30 -1.54 -3.96
N GLU A 87 5.19 -2.25 -4.18
CA GLU A 87 4.63 -2.50 -5.50
C GLU A 87 4.26 -1.18 -6.21
N VAL A 88 3.57 -0.27 -5.52
CA VAL A 88 3.21 1.06 -6.06
C VAL A 88 4.44 1.88 -6.43
N VAL A 89 5.49 1.88 -5.60
CA VAL A 89 6.76 2.56 -5.91
C VAL A 89 7.40 1.98 -7.17
N ARG A 90 7.40 0.64 -7.30
CA ARG A 90 7.90 -0.05 -8.50
C ARG A 90 7.12 0.36 -9.75
N TYR A 91 5.79 0.42 -9.67
CA TYR A 91 4.95 0.90 -10.77
C TYR A 91 5.23 2.36 -11.14
N ASN A 92 5.38 3.25 -10.15
CA ASN A 92 5.70 4.65 -10.39
C ASN A 92 7.07 4.83 -11.05
N SER A 93 8.07 4.06 -10.64
CA SER A 93 9.38 4.03 -11.28
C SER A 93 9.28 3.59 -12.75
N GLY A 94 8.51 2.53 -13.04
CA GLY A 94 8.28 2.06 -14.41
C GLY A 94 7.59 3.12 -15.29
N SER A 95 6.58 3.80 -14.75
CA SER A 95 5.87 4.89 -15.44
C SER A 95 6.77 6.08 -15.73
N LEU A 96 7.67 6.44 -14.80
CA LEU A 96 8.63 7.52 -15.03
C LEU A 96 9.61 7.18 -16.16
N ALA A 97 10.15 5.96 -16.18
CA ALA A 97 11.04 5.50 -17.25
C ALA A 97 10.32 5.49 -18.62
N LEU A 98 9.04 5.11 -18.66
CA LEU A 98 8.24 5.18 -19.88
C LEU A 98 8.05 6.64 -20.34
N ASN A 99 7.77 7.57 -19.42
CA ASN A 99 7.62 8.98 -19.73
C ASN A 99 8.92 9.58 -20.30
N GLU A 100 10.08 9.24 -19.72
CA GLU A 100 11.38 9.66 -20.24
C GLU A 100 11.62 9.12 -21.66
N GLN A 101 11.26 7.86 -21.91
CA GLN A 101 11.36 7.25 -23.25
C GLN A 101 10.43 7.94 -24.25
N MET A 102 9.19 8.26 -23.85
CA MET A 102 8.23 8.99 -24.68
C MET A 102 8.71 10.41 -24.99
N GLU A 103 9.28 11.12 -24.01
CA GLU A 103 9.85 12.46 -24.23
C GLU A 103 10.99 12.41 -25.25
N LYS A 104 11.91 11.44 -25.11
CA LYS A 104 13.01 11.24 -26.06
C LYS A 104 12.49 10.92 -27.47
N SER A 105 11.49 10.05 -27.58
CA SER A 105 10.86 9.71 -28.86
C SER A 105 10.17 10.92 -29.49
N SER A 106 9.49 11.75 -28.68
CA SER A 106 8.84 12.98 -29.13
C SER A 106 9.84 14.00 -29.68
N LYS A 107 10.97 14.21 -28.97
CA LYS A 107 12.06 15.07 -29.44
C LYS A 107 12.64 14.57 -30.77
N ASN A 108 12.91 13.27 -30.89
CA ASN A 108 13.41 12.67 -32.12
C ASN A 108 12.42 12.83 -33.29
N ALA A 109 11.13 12.61 -33.04
CA ALA A 109 10.07 12.82 -34.03
C ALA A 109 10.02 14.28 -34.48
N GLY A 110 10.12 15.24 -33.54
CA GLY A 110 10.21 16.66 -33.86
C GLY A 110 11.39 16.98 -34.79
N THR A 111 12.58 16.46 -34.49
CA THR A 111 13.77 16.62 -35.36
C THR A 111 13.55 16.00 -36.75
N GLN A 112 12.96 14.82 -36.83
CA GLN A 112 12.66 14.16 -38.11
C GLN A 112 11.64 14.96 -38.94
N ILE A 113 10.59 15.47 -38.31
CA ILE A 113 9.59 16.33 -38.97
C ILE A 113 10.25 17.59 -39.52
N SER A 114 11.10 18.27 -38.73
CA SER A 114 11.84 19.45 -39.21
C SER A 114 12.77 19.14 -40.38
N ALA A 115 13.40 17.95 -40.40
CA ALA A 115 14.24 17.52 -41.51
C ALA A 115 13.44 17.26 -42.79
N VAL A 116 12.25 16.64 -42.66
CA VAL A 116 11.32 16.44 -43.79
C VAL A 116 10.84 17.78 -44.33
N ASP A 117 10.41 18.70 -43.45
CA ASP A 117 9.95 20.03 -43.84
C ASP A 117 11.05 20.84 -44.57
N SER A 118 12.28 20.76 -44.07
CA SER A 118 13.44 21.37 -44.73
C SER A 118 13.70 20.76 -46.12
N SER A 119 13.58 19.44 -46.24
CA SER A 119 13.74 18.73 -47.52
C SER A 119 12.63 19.09 -48.51
N MET A 120 11.39 19.21 -48.05
CA MET A 120 10.26 19.65 -48.87
C MET A 120 10.43 21.11 -49.33
N SER A 121 10.86 21.99 -48.43
CA SER A 121 11.15 23.39 -48.75
C SER A 121 12.26 23.50 -49.79
N ALA A 122 13.30 22.66 -49.71
CA ALA A 122 14.36 22.58 -50.71
C ALA A 122 13.86 22.03 -52.06
N LEU A 123 12.82 21.18 -52.08
CA LEU A 123 12.21 20.66 -53.30
C LEU A 123 11.28 21.64 -54.01
N ALA A 124 10.68 22.59 -53.27
CA ALA A 124 9.75 23.58 -53.81
C ALA A 124 10.27 24.35 -55.05
N PRO A 125 11.51 24.90 -55.08
CA PRO A 125 12.01 25.58 -56.27
C PRO A 125 12.15 24.66 -57.47
N TYR A 126 12.61 23.40 -57.28
CA TYR A 126 12.73 22.44 -58.37
C TYR A 126 11.37 22.05 -58.98
N LEU A 127 10.33 21.97 -58.15
CA LEU A 127 8.96 21.73 -58.63
C LEU A 127 8.44 22.93 -59.45
N SER A 128 8.79 24.15 -59.05
CA SER A 128 8.47 25.37 -59.81
C SER A 128 9.21 25.39 -61.16
N ASP A 129 10.49 25.05 -61.17
CA ASP A 129 11.30 24.98 -62.39
C ASP A 129 10.76 23.91 -63.34
N LEU A 130 10.35 22.76 -62.80
CA LEU A 130 9.74 21.68 -63.58
C LEU A 130 8.42 22.11 -64.23
N ASP A 131 7.54 22.80 -63.49
CA ASP A 131 6.31 23.35 -64.04
C ASP A 131 6.58 24.35 -65.17
N GLN A 132 7.60 25.20 -65.01
CA GLN A 132 8.02 26.13 -66.06
C GLN A 132 8.55 25.41 -67.31
N LEU A 133 9.38 24.38 -67.14
CA LEU A 133 9.87 23.56 -68.25
C LEU A 133 8.73 22.83 -68.98
N LEU A 134 7.75 22.31 -68.25
CA LEU A 134 6.58 21.67 -68.85
C LEU A 134 5.73 22.66 -69.67
N LYS A 135 5.53 23.89 -69.17
CA LYS A 135 4.86 24.96 -69.91
C LYS A 135 5.62 25.35 -71.18
N GLN A 136 6.95 25.44 -71.11
CA GLN A 136 7.78 25.70 -72.29
C GLN A 136 7.69 24.57 -73.31
N LEU A 137 7.75 23.31 -72.87
CA LEU A 137 7.62 22.15 -73.73
C LEU A 137 6.25 22.13 -74.43
N ALA A 138 5.16 22.41 -73.71
CA ALA A 138 3.83 22.50 -74.30
C ALA A 138 3.72 23.60 -75.37
N ALA A 139 4.34 24.76 -75.13
CA ALA A 139 4.38 25.84 -76.10
C ALA A 139 5.18 25.47 -77.36
N THR A 140 6.34 24.81 -77.19
CA THR A 140 7.15 24.31 -78.32
C THR A 140 6.39 23.26 -79.12
N ALA A 141 5.75 22.28 -78.46
CA ALA A 141 4.97 21.25 -79.15
C ALA A 141 3.83 21.85 -79.99
N LYS A 142 3.15 22.89 -79.50
CA LYS A 142 2.12 23.61 -80.25
C LYS A 142 2.69 24.32 -81.49
N LYS A 143 3.89 24.88 -81.37
CA LYS A 143 4.57 25.53 -82.50
C LYS A 143 4.99 24.50 -83.55
N ASP A 144 5.49 23.34 -83.12
CA ASP A 144 5.85 22.25 -84.02
C ASP A 144 4.62 21.69 -84.76
N GLU A 145 3.48 21.55 -84.07
CA GLU A 145 2.20 21.18 -84.68
C GLU A 145 1.80 22.16 -85.80
N GLN A 146 1.91 23.48 -85.53
CA GLN A 146 1.65 24.51 -86.53
C GLN A 146 2.59 24.41 -87.73
N HIS A 147 3.90 24.29 -87.48
CA HIS A 147 4.89 24.14 -88.54
C HIS A 147 4.63 22.89 -89.40
N LEU A 148 4.26 21.76 -88.80
CA LEU A 148 3.92 20.54 -89.52
C LEU A 148 2.67 20.72 -90.38
N ASN A 149 1.64 21.41 -89.87
CA ASN A 149 0.47 21.77 -90.66
C ASN A 149 0.83 22.68 -91.85
N ASP A 150 1.67 23.69 -91.63
CA ASP A 150 2.12 24.60 -92.69
C ASP A 150 2.92 23.84 -93.77
N ILE A 151 3.80 22.93 -93.37
CA ILE A 151 4.55 22.05 -94.28
C ILE A 151 3.58 21.14 -95.06
N TYR A 152 2.59 20.55 -94.38
CA TYR A 152 1.59 19.70 -95.01
C TYR A 152 0.80 20.48 -96.08
N HIS A 153 0.30 21.66 -95.75
CA HIS A 153 -0.41 22.54 -96.68
C HIS A 153 0.47 22.95 -97.87
N SER A 154 1.71 23.40 -97.61
CA SER A 154 2.66 23.79 -98.66
C SER A 154 3.01 22.63 -99.59
N THR A 155 3.19 21.43 -99.04
CA THR A 155 3.46 20.20 -99.80
C THR A 155 2.26 19.83 -100.66
N ARG A 156 1.03 19.98 -100.15
CA ARG A 156 -0.20 19.75 -100.92
C ARG A 156 -0.31 20.72 -102.10
N GLU A 157 -0.03 22.01 -101.88
CA GLU A 157 -0.01 23.00 -102.96
C GLU A 157 1.05 22.71 -104.03
N LEU A 158 2.26 22.31 -103.62
CA LEU A 158 3.33 21.92 -104.54
C LEU A 158 2.94 20.70 -105.39
N ASN A 159 2.34 19.69 -104.76
CA ASN A 159 1.88 18.49 -105.47
C ASN A 159 0.76 18.82 -106.48
N GLN A 160 -0.14 19.76 -106.17
CA GLN A 160 -1.15 20.23 -107.12
C GLN A 160 -0.55 20.96 -108.33
N LYS A 161 0.59 21.64 -108.16
CA LYS A 161 1.30 22.37 -109.22
C LYS A 161 2.23 21.49 -110.05
N THR A 162 2.47 20.24 -109.63
CA THR A 162 3.39 19.31 -110.31
C THR A 162 2.60 18.35 -111.22
N PRO A 163 2.77 18.38 -112.55
CA PRO A 163 2.01 17.53 -113.46
C PRO A 163 2.28 16.04 -113.20
N GLY A 164 1.24 15.26 -112.93
CA GLY A 164 1.29 13.79 -112.85
C GLY A 164 1.31 13.18 -111.44
N VAL A 165 1.41 13.97 -110.37
CA VAL A 165 1.36 13.46 -108.99
C VAL A 165 -0.08 13.55 -108.46
N LYS A 166 -0.85 12.45 -108.58
CA LYS A 166 -2.11 12.30 -107.84
C LYS A 166 -1.83 11.60 -106.52
N LEU A 167 -1.88 12.35 -105.42
CA LEU A 167 -1.97 11.74 -104.09
C LEU A 167 -3.42 11.27 -103.84
N PRO A 168 -3.65 10.06 -103.29
CA PRO A 168 -4.97 9.63 -102.81
C PRO A 168 -5.47 10.50 -101.65
#